data_AF-A0A935D6W0-F1
#
_entry.id   AF-A0A935D6W0-F1
#
_cell.length_a   1.000
_cell.length_b   1.000
_cell.length_c   1.000
_cell.angle_alpha   90.00
_cell.angle_beta   90.00
_cell.angle_gamma   90.00
#
_symmetry.space_group_name_H-M   'P 1'
#
loop_
_entity.id
_entity.type
_entity.pdbx_description
1 polymer ?
#
loop_
_entity_poly.entity_id
_entity_poly.type
_entity_poly.pdbx_seq_one_letter_code
_entity_poly.pdbx_strand_id
1 'polypeptide(L)'
;MIRSPRKRGIGSILALVFVFGCIPAFAQNTKATADSLKRVISGSRAAILQADSAQNTEQAMALRIELARIVPSADAIKLLEKAASTASNLTLDEQELEIRTTLVEQYRRSGRTLDALNEMIRIRSLMEALSKGGAEDVEREQLVVRTEHRSTVDSLNAIAIAERTVAERIIAQVEERAIRWQWVAISLGVMWVLTSLFLFYRSGKAQERSKAGIAELRTEIATLKSISTVVSREEPKRERAAPVEQKIETVPAEQLDAVLVAMFRKMAPERIAALDEAMVRQDHEKVMRVVQSMRPQMMGMDPERSAPLYAKLKSTDAKVDPENWTALLNEFRFTVETLFARIDH
;
A
#
# COMPACT_ATOMS: atom_id res chain seq x y z
N MET A 1 11.26 64.78 -27.53
CA MET A 1 12.61 65.39 -27.48
C MET A 1 13.56 64.25 -27.14
N ILE A 2 14.45 63.71 -27.99
CA ILE A 2 15.54 64.28 -28.79
C ILE A 2 15.84 63.22 -29.90
N ARG A 3 15.58 63.49 -31.21
CA ARG A 3 16.59 63.77 -32.27
C ARG A 3 17.89 62.96 -32.13
N SER A 4 18.37 62.11 -33.05
CA SER A 4 18.59 62.37 -34.48
C SER A 4 19.29 61.14 -35.13
N PRO A 5 19.46 61.12 -36.47
CA PRO A 5 19.63 59.92 -37.30
C PRO A 5 21.07 59.68 -37.77
N ARG A 6 21.36 58.46 -38.24
CA ARG A 6 22.56 58.16 -39.04
C ARG A 6 22.19 57.88 -40.50
N LYS A 7 22.45 58.87 -41.36
CA LYS A 7 22.62 58.74 -42.81
C LYS A 7 24.13 58.78 -43.14
N ARG A 8 24.45 58.32 -44.37
CA ARG A 8 25.72 58.33 -45.13
C ARG A 8 26.47 56.98 -45.03
N GLY A 9 26.94 56.38 -46.12
CA GLY A 9 27.34 56.98 -47.39
C GLY A 9 27.13 56.09 -48.61
N ILE A 10 27.00 56.81 -49.71
CA ILE A 10 27.07 56.40 -51.12
C ILE A 10 28.55 56.19 -51.49
N GLY A 11 28.81 55.20 -52.33
CA GLY A 11 30.07 54.95 -53.04
C GLY A 11 29.93 53.60 -53.76
N SER A 12 29.32 53.55 -54.96
CA SER A 12 29.88 53.87 -56.28
C SER A 12 31.03 52.93 -56.69
N ILE A 13 30.81 52.22 -57.81
CA ILE A 13 31.69 51.49 -58.77
C ILE A 13 30.84 50.29 -59.23
N LEU A 14 30.06 50.36 -60.32
CA LEU A 14 30.46 50.44 -61.72
C LEU A 14 31.34 49.25 -62.13
N ALA A 15 30.69 48.11 -62.39
CA ALA A 15 31.23 47.03 -63.20
C ALA A 15 30.12 46.52 -64.12
N LEU A 16 30.03 47.16 -65.28
CA LEU A 16 29.27 46.72 -66.44
C LEU A 16 30.17 45.75 -67.20
N VAL A 17 29.88 44.44 -67.09
CA VAL A 17 30.45 43.42 -67.97
C VAL A 17 29.30 42.51 -68.42
N PHE A 18 28.89 42.74 -69.67
CA PHE A 18 28.46 41.75 -70.66
C PHE A 18 28.33 40.30 -70.17
N VAL A 19 27.09 39.83 -69.99
CA VAL A 19 26.69 38.45 -70.34
C VAL A 19 25.26 38.52 -70.90
N PHE A 20 25.15 38.96 -72.15
CA PHE A 20 23.98 38.67 -72.98
C PHE A 20 24.28 37.36 -73.70
N GLY A 21 23.58 36.28 -73.34
CA GLY A 21 23.62 35.01 -74.07
C GLY A 21 23.82 33.77 -73.21
N CYS A 22 22.84 33.42 -72.37
CA CYS A 22 22.58 32.05 -71.90
C CYS A 22 21.21 31.98 -71.18
N ILE A 23 20.11 32.08 -71.94
CA ILE A 23 18.80 31.56 -71.52
C ILE A 23 18.32 30.74 -72.72
N PRO A 24 18.31 29.39 -72.63
CA PRO A 24 17.12 28.73 -72.13
C PRO A 24 17.41 27.36 -71.47
N ALA A 25 17.53 27.32 -70.14
CA ALA A 25 17.43 26.04 -69.40
C ALA A 25 16.46 26.12 -68.22
N PHE A 26 16.30 27.31 -67.61
CA PHE A 26 15.37 27.53 -66.51
C PHE A 26 13.88 27.49 -66.91
N ALA A 27 13.55 27.81 -68.17
CA ALA A 27 12.17 27.82 -68.66
C ALA A 27 11.61 26.42 -69.01
N GLN A 28 12.45 25.41 -69.14
CA GLN A 28 12.00 24.02 -69.36
C GLN A 28 11.71 23.32 -68.03
N ASN A 29 12.47 23.61 -66.97
CA ASN A 29 12.27 23.03 -65.65
C ASN A 29 10.95 23.53 -64.99
N THR A 30 10.60 24.80 -65.17
CA THR A 30 9.31 25.33 -64.67
C THR A 30 8.09 24.78 -65.40
N LYS A 31 8.23 24.40 -66.68
CA LYS A 31 7.16 23.73 -67.43
C LYS A 31 7.00 22.27 -67.01
N ALA A 32 8.11 21.56 -66.80
CA ALA A 32 8.09 20.19 -66.30
C ALA A 32 7.47 20.09 -64.88
N THR A 33 7.76 21.05 -63.99
CA THR A 33 7.14 21.10 -62.66
C THR A 33 5.66 21.51 -62.71
N ALA A 34 5.27 22.44 -63.59
CA ALA A 34 3.87 22.81 -63.79
C ALA A 34 3.02 21.65 -64.35
N ASP A 35 3.56 20.88 -65.30
CA ASP A 35 2.88 19.71 -65.85
C ASP A 35 2.81 18.55 -64.85
N SER A 36 3.84 18.38 -64.00
CA SER A 36 3.81 17.45 -62.87
C SER A 36 2.72 17.83 -61.86
N LEU A 37 2.61 19.11 -61.50
CA LEU A 37 1.61 19.59 -60.54
C LEU A 37 0.18 19.43 -61.09
N LYS A 38 -0.04 19.70 -62.38
CA LYS A 38 -1.34 19.44 -63.03
C LYS A 38 -1.72 17.97 -62.98
N ARG A 39 -0.76 17.06 -63.22
CA ARG A 39 -1.00 15.60 -63.10
C ARG A 39 -1.38 15.23 -61.67
N VAL A 40 -0.67 15.73 -60.66
CA VAL A 40 -0.99 15.48 -59.24
C VAL A 40 -2.39 16.00 -58.91
N ILE A 41 -2.75 17.24 -59.27
CA ILE A 41 -4.09 17.78 -59.05
C ILE A 41 -5.17 16.92 -59.72
N SER A 42 -4.94 16.50 -60.98
CA SER A 42 -5.90 15.65 -61.70
C SER A 42 -6.05 14.27 -61.05
N GLY A 43 -4.95 13.68 -60.56
CA GLY A 43 -4.95 12.42 -59.84
C GLY A 43 -5.70 12.50 -58.52
N SER A 44 -5.43 13.53 -57.71
CA SER A 44 -6.16 13.76 -56.46
C SER A 44 -7.66 14.02 -56.68
N ARG A 45 -8.05 14.75 -57.74
CA ARG A 45 -9.47 14.94 -58.09
C ARG A 45 -10.15 13.62 -58.48
N ALA A 46 -9.47 12.78 -59.25
CA ALA A 46 -9.97 11.45 -59.61
C ALA A 46 -10.11 10.55 -58.36
N ALA A 47 -9.14 10.60 -57.44
CA ALA A 47 -9.19 9.88 -56.18
C ALA A 47 -10.35 10.33 -55.28
N ILE A 48 -10.64 11.65 -55.21
CA ILE A 48 -11.81 12.17 -54.49
C ILE A 48 -13.11 11.64 -55.11
N LEU A 49 -13.24 11.64 -56.44
CA LEU A 49 -14.42 11.11 -57.11
C LEU A 49 -14.59 9.61 -56.87
N GLN A 50 -13.50 8.85 -56.88
CA GLN A 50 -13.51 7.43 -56.56
C GLN A 50 -13.95 7.19 -55.12
N ALA A 51 -13.39 7.93 -54.15
CA ALA A 51 -13.77 7.84 -52.75
C ALA A 51 -15.23 8.24 -52.52
N ASP A 52 -15.71 9.31 -53.16
CA ASP A 52 -17.12 9.71 -53.15
C ASP A 52 -18.02 8.60 -53.73
N SER A 53 -17.62 7.98 -54.84
CA SER A 53 -18.38 6.88 -55.47
C SER A 53 -18.41 5.61 -54.63
N ALA A 54 -17.35 5.36 -53.87
CA ALA A 54 -17.25 4.27 -52.91
C ALA A 54 -17.95 4.58 -51.57
N GLN A 55 -18.56 5.77 -51.44
CA GLN A 55 -19.16 6.27 -50.19
C GLN A 55 -18.17 6.32 -49.01
N ASN A 56 -16.86 6.36 -49.29
CA ASN A 56 -15.84 6.53 -48.26
C ASN A 56 -15.67 8.02 -47.95
N THR A 57 -16.59 8.55 -47.15
CA THR A 57 -16.70 9.98 -46.83
C THR A 57 -15.48 10.52 -46.09
N GLU A 58 -14.90 9.74 -45.16
CA GLU A 58 -13.69 10.11 -44.42
C GLU A 58 -12.48 10.27 -45.36
N GLN A 59 -12.25 9.27 -46.21
CA GLN A 59 -11.14 9.32 -47.17
C GLN A 59 -11.35 10.46 -48.18
N ALA A 60 -12.57 10.66 -48.66
CA ALA A 60 -12.88 11.73 -49.60
C ALA A 60 -12.72 13.12 -48.96
N MET A 61 -12.95 13.26 -47.65
CA MET A 61 -12.73 14.49 -46.90
C MET A 61 -11.23 14.77 -46.69
N ALA A 62 -10.46 13.77 -46.26
CA ALA A 62 -9.01 13.88 -46.11
C ALA A 62 -8.33 14.31 -47.42
N LEU A 63 -8.69 13.66 -48.54
CA LEU A 63 -8.18 13.99 -49.86
C LEU A 63 -8.54 15.43 -50.30
N ARG A 64 -9.70 15.97 -49.90
CA ARG A 64 -10.09 17.36 -50.18
C ARG A 64 -9.23 18.35 -49.40
N ILE A 65 -8.95 18.06 -48.13
CA ILE A 65 -8.09 18.90 -47.27
C ILE A 65 -6.66 18.92 -47.83
N GLU A 66 -6.13 17.75 -48.21
CA GLU A 66 -4.80 17.65 -48.83
C GLU A 66 -4.73 18.42 -50.15
N LEU A 67 -5.73 18.22 -51.02
CA LEU A 67 -5.79 18.91 -52.31
C LEU A 67 -5.90 20.44 -52.14
N ALA A 68 -6.63 20.92 -51.14
CA ALA A 68 -6.78 22.34 -50.83
C ALA A 68 -5.44 23.02 -50.49
N ARG A 69 -4.41 22.27 -50.07
CA ARG A 69 -3.06 22.83 -49.79
C ARG A 69 -2.27 23.17 -51.05
N ILE A 70 -2.59 22.54 -52.18
CA ILE A 70 -1.79 22.60 -53.42
C ILE A 70 -2.50 23.46 -54.49
N VAL A 71 -3.81 23.60 -54.39
CA VAL A 71 -4.67 24.25 -55.39
C VAL A 71 -4.81 25.76 -55.10
N PRO A 72 -5.08 26.62 -56.12
CA PRO A 72 -5.33 28.04 -55.90
C PRO A 72 -6.43 28.33 -54.88
N SER A 73 -6.31 29.45 -54.16
CA SER A 73 -7.15 29.79 -53.00
C SER A 73 -8.66 29.70 -53.26
N ALA A 74 -9.14 30.11 -54.44
CA ALA A 74 -10.57 30.05 -54.77
C ALA A 74 -11.12 28.61 -54.85
N ASP A 75 -10.36 27.68 -55.40
CA ASP A 75 -10.74 26.27 -55.50
C ASP A 75 -10.49 25.55 -54.16
N ALA A 76 -9.43 25.92 -53.42
CA ALA A 76 -9.15 25.43 -52.08
C ALA A 76 -10.31 25.73 -51.11
N ILE A 77 -10.85 26.95 -51.15
CA ILE A 77 -12.02 27.34 -50.35
C ILE A 77 -13.21 26.41 -50.64
N LYS A 78 -13.54 26.16 -51.91
CA LYS A 78 -14.67 25.28 -52.28
C LYS A 78 -14.47 23.83 -51.80
N LEU A 79 -13.24 23.32 -51.88
CA LEU A 79 -12.91 21.98 -51.39
C LEU A 79 -13.08 21.88 -49.88
N LEU A 80 -12.61 22.89 -49.13
CA LEU A 80 -12.75 22.97 -47.68
C LEU A 80 -14.20 23.20 -47.23
N GLU A 81 -14.99 23.99 -47.95
CA GLU A 81 -16.43 24.14 -47.69
C GLU A 81 -17.19 22.82 -47.86
N LYS A 82 -16.89 22.07 -48.92
CA LYS A 82 -17.48 20.74 -49.15
C LYS A 82 -17.01 19.72 -48.10
N ALA A 83 -15.75 19.81 -47.67
CA ALA A 83 -15.23 18.98 -46.58
C ALA A 83 -15.93 19.31 -45.26
N ALA A 84 -16.09 20.59 -44.91
CA ALA A 84 -16.75 21.04 -43.70
C ALA A 84 -18.24 20.65 -43.67
N SER A 85 -18.95 20.78 -44.80
CA SER A 85 -20.35 20.32 -44.87
C SER A 85 -20.49 18.81 -44.75
N THR A 86 -19.52 18.05 -45.28
CA THR A 86 -19.49 16.59 -45.13
C THR A 86 -19.24 16.20 -43.67
N ALA A 87 -18.27 16.85 -43.00
CA ALA A 87 -17.99 16.62 -41.58
C ALA A 87 -19.22 16.91 -40.69
N SER A 88 -19.91 18.02 -40.98
CA SER A 88 -21.13 18.43 -40.27
C SER A 88 -22.27 17.43 -40.44
N ASN A 89 -22.48 16.93 -41.66
CA ASN A 89 -23.49 15.91 -41.92
C ASN A 89 -23.20 14.57 -41.21
N LEU A 90 -21.93 14.30 -40.90
CA LEU A 90 -21.48 13.08 -40.20
C LEU A 90 -21.35 13.29 -38.69
N THR A 91 -21.68 14.46 -38.15
CA THR A 91 -21.50 14.80 -36.73
C THR A 91 -20.07 14.57 -36.22
N LEU A 92 -19.08 14.81 -37.08
CA LEU A 92 -17.66 14.69 -36.75
C LEU A 92 -17.14 16.05 -36.26
N ASP A 93 -17.63 16.47 -35.10
CA ASP A 93 -17.49 17.84 -34.57
C ASP A 93 -16.02 18.30 -34.46
N GLU A 94 -15.10 17.41 -34.05
CA GLU A 94 -13.66 17.72 -33.94
C GLU A 94 -13.00 17.95 -35.31
N GLN A 95 -13.35 17.11 -36.29
CA GLN A 95 -12.82 17.24 -37.66
C GLN A 95 -13.45 18.45 -38.38
N GLU A 96 -14.73 18.73 -38.13
CA GLU A 96 -15.40 19.95 -38.61
C GLU A 96 -14.69 21.20 -38.09
N LEU A 97 -14.34 21.21 -36.80
CA LEU A 97 -13.59 22.31 -36.18
C LEU A 97 -12.25 22.53 -36.88
N GLU A 98 -11.44 21.48 -37.08
CA GLU A 98 -10.15 21.59 -37.76
C GLU A 98 -10.32 22.14 -39.19
N ILE A 99 -11.25 21.57 -39.97
CA ILE A 99 -11.48 22.01 -41.36
C ILE A 99 -11.90 23.48 -41.40
N ARG A 100 -12.81 23.91 -40.53
CA ARG A 100 -13.26 25.30 -40.49
C ARG A 100 -12.16 26.27 -40.08
N THR A 101 -11.25 25.87 -39.18
CA THR A 101 -10.09 26.71 -38.84
C THR A 101 -9.17 26.92 -40.04
N THR A 102 -8.93 25.87 -40.84
CA THR A 102 -8.16 26.01 -42.09
C THR A 102 -8.89 26.86 -43.13
N LEU A 103 -10.22 26.78 -43.19
CA LEU A 103 -11.06 27.59 -44.06
C LEU A 103 -10.98 29.09 -43.71
N VAL A 104 -11.02 29.44 -42.42
CA VAL A 104 -10.80 30.83 -41.93
C VAL A 104 -9.46 31.37 -42.41
N GLU A 105 -8.38 30.58 -42.28
CA GLU A 105 -7.05 30.99 -42.71
C GLU A 105 -6.98 31.23 -44.23
N GLN A 106 -7.63 30.37 -45.02
CA GLN A 106 -7.73 30.57 -46.47
C GLN A 106 -8.55 31.82 -46.82
N TYR A 107 -9.64 32.08 -46.11
CA TYR A 107 -10.42 33.31 -46.31
C TYR A 107 -9.59 34.56 -46.02
N ARG A 108 -8.82 34.56 -44.93
CA ARG A 108 -7.90 35.66 -44.60
C ARG A 108 -6.85 35.88 -45.68
N ARG A 109 -6.22 34.81 -46.18
CA ARG A 109 -5.22 34.89 -47.27
C ARG A 109 -5.81 35.44 -48.56
N SER A 110 -7.07 35.14 -48.86
CA SER A 110 -7.78 35.67 -50.04
C SER A 110 -8.30 37.10 -49.87
N GLY A 111 -8.17 37.72 -48.69
CA GLY A 111 -8.72 39.05 -48.39
C GLY A 111 -10.22 39.08 -48.10
N ARG A 112 -10.88 37.93 -47.92
CA ARG A 112 -12.31 37.79 -47.62
C ARG A 112 -12.56 37.83 -46.11
N THR A 113 -12.41 39.00 -45.51
CA THR A 113 -12.43 39.18 -44.05
C THR A 113 -13.79 38.92 -43.41
N LEU A 114 -14.90 39.27 -44.08
CA LEU A 114 -16.25 39.03 -43.57
C LEU A 114 -16.59 37.54 -43.52
N ASP A 115 -16.20 36.77 -44.54
CA ASP A 115 -16.42 35.32 -44.57
C ASP A 115 -15.58 34.61 -43.50
N ALA A 116 -14.33 35.05 -43.32
CA ALA A 116 -13.50 34.59 -42.21
C ALA A 116 -14.14 34.85 -40.84
N LEU A 117 -14.75 36.03 -40.64
CA LEU A 117 -15.44 36.37 -39.40
C LEU A 117 -16.68 35.47 -39.17
N ASN A 118 -17.47 35.25 -40.21
CA ASN A 118 -18.64 34.38 -40.13
C ASN A 118 -18.25 32.93 -39.76
N GLU A 119 -17.18 32.41 -40.34
CA GLU A 119 -16.67 31.08 -39.98
C GLU A 119 -16.08 31.04 -38.56
N MET A 120 -15.43 32.11 -38.08
CA MET A 120 -14.98 32.18 -36.68
C MET A 120 -16.15 32.14 -35.68
N ILE A 121 -17.29 32.76 -36.01
CA ILE A 121 -18.50 32.67 -35.18
C ILE A 121 -19.02 31.22 -35.13
N ARG A 122 -19.03 30.52 -36.28
CA ARG A 122 -19.43 29.10 -36.37
C ARG A 122 -18.50 28.18 -35.57
N ILE A 123 -17.19 28.40 -35.67
CA ILE A 123 -16.17 27.70 -34.87
C ILE A 123 -16.47 27.87 -33.38
N ARG A 124 -16.77 29.09 -32.94
CA ARG A 124 -17.08 29.35 -31.52
C ARG A 124 -18.32 28.58 -31.06
N SER A 125 -19.39 28.54 -31.87
CA SER A 125 -20.59 27.76 -31.51
C SER A 125 -20.31 26.25 -31.47
N LEU A 126 -19.47 25.73 -32.37
CA LEU A 126 -19.07 24.32 -32.36
C LEU A 126 -18.23 23.99 -31.12
N MET A 127 -17.27 24.85 -30.75
CA MET A 127 -16.50 24.68 -29.52
C MET A 127 -17.38 24.70 -28.27
N GLU A 128 -18.39 25.58 -28.23
CA GLU A 128 -19.35 25.61 -27.12
C GLU A 128 -20.17 24.31 -27.06
N ALA A 129 -20.65 23.80 -28.20
CA ALA A 129 -21.37 22.53 -28.27
C ALA A 129 -20.50 21.35 -27.79
N LEU A 130 -19.26 21.26 -28.28
CA LEU A 130 -18.28 20.26 -27.84
C LEU A 130 -18.01 20.34 -26.33
N SER A 131 -17.87 21.55 -25.78
CA SER A 131 -17.64 21.74 -24.35
C SER A 131 -18.82 21.29 -23.48
N LYS A 132 -20.05 21.51 -23.96
CA LYS A 132 -21.27 21.08 -23.26
C LYS A 132 -21.46 19.57 -23.35
N GLY A 133 -21.28 18.99 -24.54
CA GLY A 133 -21.35 17.54 -24.74
C GLY A 133 -20.34 16.79 -23.86
N GLY A 134 -19.09 17.26 -23.82
CA GLY A 134 -18.08 16.67 -22.94
C GLY A 134 -18.41 16.78 -21.45
N ALA A 135 -19.04 17.87 -21.01
CA ALA A 135 -19.49 18.01 -19.62
C ALA A 135 -20.64 17.05 -19.28
N GLU A 136 -21.61 16.88 -20.19
CA GLU A 136 -22.72 15.93 -20.01
C GLU A 136 -22.24 14.47 -19.96
N ASP A 137 -21.27 14.10 -20.80
CA ASP A 137 -20.72 12.75 -20.81
C ASP A 137 -19.92 12.46 -19.53
N VAL A 138 -19.11 13.42 -19.06
CA VAL A 138 -18.44 13.31 -17.76
C VAL A 138 -19.45 13.20 -16.61
N GLU A 139 -20.56 13.95 -16.65
CA GLU A 139 -21.61 13.84 -15.64
C GLU A 139 -22.27 12.45 -15.66
N ARG A 140 -22.55 11.89 -16.85
CA ARG A 140 -23.08 10.53 -16.99
C ARG A 140 -22.12 9.47 -16.45
N GLU A 141 -20.84 9.56 -16.78
CA GLU A 141 -19.82 8.66 -16.23
C GLU A 141 -19.73 8.76 -14.71
N GLN A 142 -19.73 9.98 -14.17
CA GLN A 142 -19.72 10.19 -12.72
C GLN A 142 -20.97 9.64 -12.04
N LEU A 143 -22.14 9.72 -12.67
CA LEU A 143 -23.37 9.12 -12.14
C LEU A 143 -23.26 7.59 -12.10
N VAL A 144 -22.75 6.96 -13.16
CA VAL A 144 -22.53 5.50 -13.21
C VAL A 144 -21.56 5.07 -12.12
N VAL A 145 -20.39 5.71 -12.02
CA VAL A 145 -19.39 5.43 -10.98
C VAL A 145 -19.97 5.63 -9.57
N ARG A 146 -20.76 6.70 -9.37
CA ARG A 146 -21.40 6.96 -8.06
C ARG A 146 -22.44 5.89 -7.72
N THR A 147 -23.21 5.40 -8.68
CA THR A 147 -24.18 4.33 -8.45
C THR A 147 -23.50 3.00 -8.14
N GLU A 148 -22.43 2.67 -8.86
CA GLU A 148 -21.65 1.46 -8.60
C GLU A 148 -21.00 1.53 -7.22
N HIS A 149 -20.35 2.66 -6.89
CA HIS A 149 -19.76 2.87 -5.59
C HIS A 149 -20.78 2.72 -4.45
N ARG A 150 -21.99 3.29 -4.58
CA ARG A 150 -23.06 3.10 -3.59
C ARG A 150 -23.43 1.62 -3.43
N SER A 151 -23.58 0.87 -4.51
CA SER A 151 -23.90 -0.56 -4.42
C SER A 151 -22.81 -1.38 -3.73
N THR A 152 -21.53 -1.04 -3.95
CA THR A 152 -20.41 -1.68 -3.25
C THR A 152 -20.43 -1.37 -1.76
N VAL A 153 -20.65 -0.11 -1.38
CA VAL A 153 -20.75 0.32 0.03
C VAL A 153 -21.94 -0.36 0.73
N ASP A 154 -23.09 -0.44 0.07
CA ASP A 154 -24.28 -1.09 0.62
C ASP A 154 -24.06 -2.60 0.83
N SER A 155 -23.39 -3.27 -0.12
CA SER A 155 -23.05 -4.70 0.02
C SER A 155 -22.07 -4.96 1.17
N LEU A 156 -21.05 -4.11 1.33
CA LEU A 156 -20.09 -4.20 2.43
C LEU A 156 -20.75 -3.94 3.78
N ASN A 157 -21.66 -2.96 3.85
CA ASN A 157 -22.44 -2.70 5.05
C ASN A 157 -23.35 -3.89 5.41
N ALA A 158 -23.98 -4.52 4.41
CA ALA A 158 -24.80 -5.71 4.63
C ALA A 158 -23.97 -6.88 5.19
N ILE A 159 -22.75 -7.08 4.69
CA ILE A 159 -21.82 -8.09 5.22
C ILE A 159 -21.42 -7.75 6.66
N ALA A 160 -21.06 -6.49 6.93
CA ALA A 160 -20.68 -6.06 8.28
C ALA A 160 -21.82 -6.22 9.30
N ILE A 161 -23.06 -5.96 8.89
CA ILE A 161 -24.25 -6.20 9.73
C ILE A 161 -24.43 -7.71 9.95
N ALA A 162 -24.29 -8.53 8.90
CA ALA A 162 -24.40 -9.99 9.03
C ALA A 162 -23.36 -10.54 10.01
N GLU A 163 -22.09 -10.11 9.92
CA GLU A 163 -21.03 -10.51 10.85
C GLU A 163 -21.33 -10.11 12.29
N ARG A 164 -21.84 -8.88 12.52
CA ARG A 164 -22.26 -8.43 13.85
C ARG A 164 -23.35 -9.32 14.43
N THR A 165 -24.37 -9.66 13.63
CA THR A 165 -25.45 -10.53 14.12
C THR A 165 -24.96 -11.95 14.45
N VAL A 166 -23.95 -12.45 13.74
CA VAL A 166 -23.32 -13.75 14.07
C VAL A 166 -22.53 -13.64 15.38
N ALA A 167 -21.75 -12.57 15.56
CA ALA A 167 -21.02 -12.34 16.80
C ALA A 167 -21.95 -12.20 18.01
N GLU A 168 -23.05 -11.44 17.87
CA GLU A 168 -24.08 -11.31 18.91
C GLU A 168 -24.70 -12.66 19.29
N ARG A 169 -24.96 -13.53 18.31
CA ARG A 169 -25.46 -14.90 18.58
C ARG A 169 -24.44 -15.74 19.35
N ILE A 170 -23.16 -15.63 19.03
CA ILE A 170 -22.10 -16.36 19.74
C ILE A 170 -22.01 -15.87 21.19
N ILE A 171 -22.06 -14.55 21.40
CA ILE A 171 -22.04 -13.95 22.75
C ILE A 171 -23.26 -14.43 23.55
N ALA A 172 -24.46 -14.37 22.99
CA ALA A 172 -25.68 -14.86 23.65
C ALA A 172 -25.57 -16.35 24.04
N GLN A 173 -25.02 -17.19 23.16
CA GLN A 173 -24.78 -18.61 23.49
C GLN A 173 -23.74 -18.81 24.60
N VAL A 174 -22.72 -17.97 24.66
CA VAL A 174 -21.70 -18.00 25.74
C VAL A 174 -22.32 -17.55 27.06
N GLU A 175 -23.17 -16.52 27.07
CA GLU A 175 -23.88 -16.07 28.27
C GLU A 175 -24.79 -17.17 28.84
N GLU A 176 -25.54 -17.87 28.00
CA GLU A 176 -26.36 -19.01 28.45
C GLU A 176 -25.53 -20.15 29.05
N ARG A 177 -24.33 -20.40 28.52
CA ARG A 177 -23.39 -21.38 29.10
C ARG A 177 -22.81 -20.87 30.41
N ALA A 178 -22.46 -19.59 30.49
CA ALA A 178 -21.91 -18.97 31.69
C ALA A 178 -22.92 -19.01 32.84
N ILE A 179 -24.20 -18.70 32.59
CA ILE A 179 -25.28 -18.80 33.59
C ILE A 179 -25.40 -20.24 34.12
N ARG A 180 -25.33 -21.25 33.25
CA ARG A 180 -25.36 -22.66 33.69
C ARG A 180 -24.16 -23.02 34.57
N TRP A 181 -22.96 -22.62 34.18
CA TRP A 181 -21.75 -22.85 34.98
C TRP A 181 -21.77 -22.10 36.31
N GLN A 182 -22.37 -20.91 36.36
CA GLN A 182 -22.54 -20.15 37.58
C GLN A 182 -23.40 -20.91 38.60
N TRP A 183 -24.50 -21.52 38.17
CA TRP A 183 -25.33 -22.36 39.05
C TRP A 183 -24.58 -23.62 39.54
N VAL A 184 -23.79 -24.25 38.66
CA VAL A 184 -22.93 -25.37 39.05
C VAL A 184 -21.92 -24.94 40.11
N ALA A 185 -21.22 -23.82 39.91
CA ALA A 185 -20.25 -23.28 40.87
C ALA A 185 -20.90 -22.93 42.22
N ILE A 186 -22.07 -22.29 42.21
CA ILE A 186 -22.85 -21.99 43.43
C ILE A 186 -23.20 -23.30 44.16
N SER A 187 -23.71 -24.30 43.44
CA SER A 187 -24.09 -25.59 44.05
C SER A 187 -22.90 -26.33 44.67
N LEU A 188 -21.73 -26.29 44.01
CA LEU A 188 -20.49 -26.89 44.51
C LEU A 188 -19.98 -26.15 45.75
N GLY A 189 -20.06 -24.80 45.76
CA GLY A 189 -19.72 -23.99 46.93
C GLY A 189 -20.59 -24.31 48.14
N VAL A 190 -21.91 -24.42 47.96
CA VAL A 190 -22.83 -24.81 49.03
C VAL A 190 -22.52 -26.23 49.55
N MET A 191 -22.28 -27.19 48.65
CA MET A 191 -21.91 -28.56 49.03
C MET A 191 -20.60 -28.60 49.84
N TRP A 192 -19.59 -27.82 49.44
CA TRP A 192 -18.31 -27.73 50.14
C TRP A 192 -18.45 -27.14 51.56
N VAL A 193 -19.27 -26.09 51.72
CA VAL A 193 -19.58 -25.50 53.04
C VAL A 193 -20.28 -26.50 53.94
N LEU A 194 -21.30 -27.22 53.44
CA LEU A 194 -22.01 -28.25 54.19
C LEU A 194 -21.08 -29.40 54.61
N THR A 195 -20.22 -29.85 53.70
CA THR A 195 -19.25 -30.92 53.97
C THR A 195 -18.24 -30.48 55.03
N SER A 196 -17.75 -29.24 54.96
CA SER A 196 -16.85 -28.66 55.97
C SER A 196 -17.53 -28.58 57.32
N LEU A 197 -18.77 -28.07 57.40
CA LEU A 197 -19.57 -28.04 58.63
C LEU A 197 -19.73 -29.43 59.24
N PHE A 198 -20.01 -30.44 58.41
CA PHE A 198 -20.12 -31.83 58.85
C PHE A 198 -18.80 -32.38 59.41
N LEU A 199 -17.67 -32.09 58.75
CA LEU A 199 -16.34 -32.48 59.23
C LEU A 199 -15.96 -31.76 60.53
N PHE A 200 -16.27 -30.46 60.66
CA PHE A 200 -16.08 -29.71 61.90
C PHE A 200 -16.92 -30.27 63.05
N TYR A 201 -18.17 -30.62 62.79
CA TYR A 201 -19.04 -31.25 63.79
C TYR A 201 -18.49 -32.62 64.23
N ARG A 202 -18.08 -33.46 63.28
CA ARG A 202 -17.53 -34.79 63.57
C ARG A 202 -16.19 -34.71 64.30
N SER A 203 -15.30 -33.81 63.88
CA SER A 203 -13.99 -33.61 64.51
C SER A 203 -14.10 -33.01 65.90
N GLY A 204 -15.08 -32.12 66.15
CA GLY A 204 -15.38 -31.64 67.51
C GLY A 204 -15.71 -32.80 68.45
N LYS A 205 -16.58 -33.72 68.03
CA LYS A 205 -16.92 -34.93 68.81
C LYS A 205 -15.74 -35.89 68.99
N ALA A 206 -14.88 -36.03 67.97
CA ALA A 206 -13.65 -36.82 68.09
C ALA A 206 -12.62 -36.14 69.02
N GLN A 207 -12.54 -34.82 69.00
CA GLN A 207 -11.69 -34.04 69.90
C GLN A 207 -12.15 -34.17 71.35
N GLU A 208 -13.46 -34.16 71.62
CA GLU A 208 -13.98 -34.43 72.96
C GLU A 208 -13.51 -35.80 73.49
N ARG A 209 -13.56 -36.84 72.65
CA ARG A 209 -13.02 -38.16 73.01
C ARG A 209 -11.52 -38.15 73.23
N SER A 210 -10.76 -37.45 72.37
CA SER A 210 -9.31 -37.31 72.54
C SER A 210 -8.95 -36.52 73.80
N LYS A 211 -9.73 -35.50 74.16
CA LYS A 211 -9.55 -34.70 75.38
C LYS A 211 -9.84 -35.54 76.61
N ALA A 212 -10.87 -36.40 76.57
CA ALA A 212 -11.13 -37.37 77.62
C ALA A 212 -9.96 -38.36 77.78
N GLY A 213 -9.46 -38.93 76.68
CA GLY A 213 -8.30 -39.83 76.72
C GLY A 213 -7.00 -39.14 77.16
N ILE A 214 -6.77 -37.88 76.78
CA ILE A 214 -5.62 -37.10 77.26
C ILE A 214 -5.77 -36.77 78.75
N ALA A 215 -6.98 -36.50 79.24
CA ALA A 215 -7.21 -36.27 80.66
C ALA A 215 -6.91 -37.53 81.48
N GLU A 216 -7.33 -38.69 81.01
CA GLU A 216 -7.01 -40.00 81.58
C GLU A 216 -5.49 -40.28 81.56
N LEU A 217 -4.84 -40.14 80.40
CA LEU A 217 -3.37 -40.29 80.28
C LEU A 217 -2.61 -39.28 81.15
N ARG A 218 -3.11 -38.06 81.34
CA ARG A 218 -2.49 -37.09 82.27
C ARG A 218 -2.60 -37.54 83.71
N THR A 219 -3.69 -38.22 84.10
CA THR A 219 -3.80 -38.82 85.43
C THR A 219 -2.86 -40.02 85.59
N GLU A 220 -2.70 -40.85 84.56
CA GLU A 220 -1.74 -41.96 84.56
C GLU A 220 -0.28 -41.47 84.57
N ILE A 221 0.04 -40.41 83.84
CA ILE A 221 1.38 -39.80 83.90
C ILE A 221 1.61 -39.18 85.28
N ALA A 222 0.60 -38.58 85.93
CA ALA A 222 0.75 -38.06 87.29
C ALA A 222 1.05 -39.16 88.30
N THR A 223 0.46 -40.36 88.14
CA THR A 223 0.76 -41.52 89.00
C THR A 223 2.10 -42.18 88.67
N LEU A 224 2.52 -42.22 87.40
CA LEU A 224 3.85 -42.72 87.02
C LEU A 224 4.96 -41.73 87.41
N LYS A 225 4.70 -40.43 87.37
CA LYS A 225 5.64 -39.38 87.78
C LYS A 225 5.88 -39.36 89.29
N SER A 226 4.96 -39.84 90.12
CA SER A 226 5.24 -40.04 91.55
C SER A 226 6.12 -41.26 91.83
N ILE A 227 6.23 -42.21 90.89
CA ILE A 227 7.09 -43.41 91.00
C ILE A 227 8.48 -43.15 90.38
N SER A 228 8.56 -42.38 89.30
CA SER A 228 9.79 -42.11 88.56
C SER A 228 10.45 -40.78 88.96
N THR A 229 10.92 -40.69 90.21
CA THR A 229 11.72 -39.54 90.67
C THR A 229 13.21 -39.86 90.70
N VAL A 230 13.80 -40.48 89.66
CA VAL A 230 15.26 -40.55 89.50
C VAL A 230 15.62 -40.59 88.00
N VAL A 231 16.68 -39.85 87.64
CA VAL A 231 17.39 -39.79 86.35
C VAL A 231 16.95 -38.67 85.40
N SER A 232 17.50 -37.47 85.67
CA SER A 232 17.81 -36.48 84.62
C SER A 232 18.96 -37.02 83.76
N ARG A 233 18.82 -36.97 82.44
CA ARG A 233 19.95 -37.12 81.51
C ARG A 233 19.84 -36.08 80.40
N GLU A 234 20.93 -35.33 80.26
CA GLU A 234 21.17 -34.17 79.41
C GLU A 234 21.04 -34.45 77.90
N GLU A 235 20.47 -33.49 77.18
CA GLU A 235 20.58 -33.35 75.73
C GLU A 235 21.97 -32.78 75.34
N PRO A 236 22.68 -33.37 74.36
CA PRO A 236 23.83 -32.72 73.77
C PRO A 236 23.42 -31.75 72.66
N LYS A 237 23.72 -30.49 72.95
CA LYS A 237 23.99 -29.33 72.09
C LYS A 237 24.33 -29.69 70.62
N ARG A 238 23.44 -29.33 69.70
CA ARG A 238 23.69 -29.38 68.25
C ARG A 238 24.44 -28.10 67.83
N GLU A 239 25.68 -28.32 67.42
CA GLU A 239 26.65 -27.30 67.00
C GLU A 239 26.23 -26.64 65.69
N ARG A 240 26.40 -25.32 65.64
CA ARG A 240 26.09 -24.43 64.52
C ARG A 240 27.18 -24.62 63.45
N ALA A 241 26.86 -25.25 62.32
CA ALA A 241 27.73 -25.26 61.16
C ALA A 241 27.63 -23.92 60.40
N ALA A 242 28.80 -23.39 60.05
CA ALA A 242 29.02 -22.21 59.21
C ALA A 242 28.53 -22.44 57.76
N PRO A 243 28.44 -21.38 56.93
CA PRO A 243 27.81 -21.42 55.61
C PRO A 243 28.55 -22.38 54.67
N VAL A 244 27.81 -23.31 54.09
CA VAL A 244 28.29 -24.14 52.97
C VAL A 244 28.44 -23.22 51.76
N GLU A 245 29.69 -22.95 51.37
CA GLU A 245 30.02 -22.56 50.01
C GLU A 245 29.39 -23.59 49.07
N GLN A 246 28.37 -23.17 48.31
CA GLN A 246 27.87 -23.93 47.18
C GLN A 246 28.98 -24.04 46.15
N LYS A 247 29.73 -25.13 46.23
CA LYS A 247 30.53 -25.64 45.13
C LYS A 247 29.55 -25.93 43.99
N ILE A 248 29.52 -25.03 43.02
CA ILE A 248 28.81 -25.19 41.75
C ILE A 248 29.29 -26.51 41.16
N GLU A 249 28.42 -27.50 41.22
CA GLU A 249 28.57 -28.76 40.52
C GLU A 249 28.59 -28.39 39.04
N THR A 250 29.77 -28.52 38.44
CA THR A 250 30.01 -28.23 37.04
C THR A 250 29.25 -29.28 36.24
N VAL A 251 28.02 -28.91 35.87
CA VAL A 251 27.23 -29.61 34.88
C VAL A 251 28.10 -29.80 33.63
N PRO A 252 28.23 -31.02 33.09
CA PRO A 252 29.00 -31.26 31.86
C PRO A 252 28.52 -30.30 30.77
N ALA A 253 29.45 -29.64 30.08
CA ALA A 253 29.17 -28.59 29.10
C ALA A 253 28.14 -28.99 28.02
N GLU A 254 28.01 -30.29 27.73
CA GLU A 254 27.04 -30.85 26.78
C GLU A 254 25.59 -30.84 27.28
N GLN A 255 25.34 -30.92 28.60
CA GLN A 255 23.98 -30.87 29.16
C GLN A 255 23.44 -29.43 29.25
N LEU A 256 24.33 -28.44 29.39
CA LEU A 256 23.96 -27.03 29.40
C LEU A 256 23.38 -26.58 28.04
N ASP A 257 23.92 -27.15 26.97
CA ASP A 257 23.51 -26.86 25.60
C ASP A 257 22.08 -27.38 25.33
N ALA A 258 21.76 -28.60 25.79
CA ALA A 258 20.42 -29.17 25.64
C ALA A 258 19.32 -28.35 26.33
N VAL A 259 19.61 -27.78 27.52
CA VAL A 259 18.67 -26.92 28.25
C VAL A 259 18.49 -25.57 27.53
N LEU A 260 19.57 -24.98 27.03
CA LEU A 260 19.52 -23.73 26.26
C LEU A 260 18.72 -23.91 24.96
N VAL A 261 18.94 -25.02 24.26
CA VAL A 261 18.20 -25.40 23.05
C VAL A 261 16.71 -25.58 23.34
N ALA A 262 16.35 -26.29 24.42
CA ALA A 262 14.95 -26.46 24.81
C ALA A 262 14.27 -25.14 25.18
N MET A 263 14.98 -24.26 25.90
CA MET A 263 14.47 -22.95 26.28
C MET A 263 14.29 -22.04 25.06
N PHE A 264 15.22 -22.07 24.11
CA PHE A 264 15.12 -21.33 22.87
C PHE A 264 13.98 -21.84 22.00
N ARG A 265 13.81 -23.15 21.87
CA ARG A 265 12.69 -23.74 21.12
C ARG A 265 11.33 -23.27 21.65
N LYS A 266 11.22 -23.14 22.98
CA LYS A 266 9.99 -22.63 23.61
C LYS A 266 9.81 -21.12 23.40
N MET A 267 10.86 -20.32 23.59
CA MET A 267 10.74 -18.86 23.65
C MET A 267 10.90 -18.17 22.30
N ALA A 268 11.63 -18.74 21.34
CA ALA A 268 11.87 -18.13 20.03
C ALA A 268 10.57 -17.71 19.31
N PRO A 269 9.54 -18.56 19.15
CA PRO A 269 8.32 -18.15 18.44
C PRO A 269 7.57 -17.03 19.16
N GLU A 270 7.48 -17.09 20.50
CA GLU A 270 6.85 -16.03 21.30
C GLU A 270 7.58 -14.69 21.16
N ARG A 271 8.92 -14.73 21.11
CA ARG A 271 9.75 -13.52 20.98
C ARG A 271 9.74 -12.95 19.57
N ILE A 272 9.68 -13.78 18.52
CA ILE A 272 9.49 -13.31 17.14
C ILE A 272 8.11 -12.64 17.01
N ALA A 273 7.05 -13.25 17.52
CA ALA A 273 5.71 -12.63 17.47
C ALA A 273 5.67 -11.28 18.22
N ALA A 274 6.34 -11.19 19.38
CA ALA A 274 6.46 -9.94 20.13
C ALA A 274 7.32 -8.88 19.42
N LEU A 275 8.32 -9.30 18.64
CA LEU A 275 9.14 -8.43 17.79
C LEU A 275 8.29 -7.86 16.66
N ASP A 276 7.53 -8.70 15.95
CA ASP A 276 6.65 -8.30 14.85
C ASP A 276 5.58 -7.30 15.32
N GLU A 277 4.94 -7.57 16.47
CA GLU A 277 3.98 -6.64 17.07
C GLU A 277 4.62 -5.28 17.41
N ALA A 278 5.85 -5.27 17.92
CA ALA A 278 6.57 -4.06 18.27
C ALA A 278 6.99 -3.26 17.02
N MET A 279 7.38 -3.95 15.93
CA MET A 279 7.70 -3.33 14.65
C MET A 279 6.47 -2.67 14.01
N VAL A 280 5.32 -3.35 14.02
CA VAL A 280 4.04 -2.78 13.52
C VAL A 280 3.65 -1.52 14.28
N ARG A 281 3.89 -1.49 15.61
CA ARG A 281 3.62 -0.33 16.46
C ARG A 281 4.69 0.75 16.43
N GLN A 282 5.81 0.52 15.73
CA GLN A 282 6.98 1.40 15.73
C GLN A 282 7.52 1.70 17.15
N ASP A 283 7.39 0.75 18.08
CA ASP A 283 7.86 0.86 19.46
C ASP A 283 9.32 0.38 19.56
N HIS A 284 10.23 1.29 19.24
CA HIS A 284 11.67 1.04 19.20
C HIS A 284 12.25 0.54 20.53
N GLU A 285 11.73 1.02 21.66
CA GLU A 285 12.19 0.57 22.98
C GLU A 285 11.76 -0.87 23.27
N LYS A 286 10.54 -1.24 22.90
CA LYS A 286 10.05 -2.62 23.03
C LYS A 286 10.82 -3.56 22.10
N VAL A 287 11.10 -3.15 20.86
CA VAL A 287 11.95 -3.91 19.94
C VAL A 287 13.32 -4.20 20.57
N MET A 288 14.01 -3.17 21.09
CA MET A 288 15.33 -3.37 21.70
C MET A 288 15.28 -4.23 22.97
N ARG A 289 14.20 -4.16 23.76
CA ARG A 289 13.99 -5.07 24.90
C ARG A 289 13.85 -6.53 24.45
N VAL A 290 13.08 -6.78 23.38
CA VAL A 290 12.93 -8.14 22.82
C VAL A 290 14.28 -8.64 22.29
N VAL A 291 14.97 -7.83 21.47
CA VAL A 291 16.30 -8.14 20.95
C VAL A 291 17.28 -8.45 22.10
N GLN A 292 17.35 -7.63 23.14
CA GLN A 292 18.21 -7.89 24.31
C GLN A 292 17.85 -9.17 25.06
N SER A 293 16.56 -9.50 25.18
CA SER A 293 16.11 -10.73 25.86
C SER A 293 16.52 -12.01 25.14
N MET A 294 16.68 -11.96 23.81
CA MET A 294 17.10 -13.10 22.99
C MET A 294 18.63 -13.25 22.93
N ARG A 295 19.38 -12.20 23.29
CA ARG A 295 20.84 -12.15 23.14
C ARG A 295 21.56 -13.32 23.80
N PRO A 296 21.28 -13.68 25.07
CA PRO A 296 22.03 -14.76 25.73
C PRO A 296 21.89 -16.10 25.02
N GLN A 297 20.71 -16.38 24.46
CA GLN A 297 20.43 -17.65 23.78
C GLN A 297 21.09 -17.69 22.40
N MET A 298 21.01 -16.61 21.64
CA MET A 298 21.64 -16.54 20.31
C MET A 298 23.17 -16.56 20.38
N MET A 299 23.76 -15.89 21.37
CA MET A 299 25.22 -15.92 21.59
C MET A 299 25.71 -17.30 22.01
N GLY A 300 24.86 -18.08 22.70
CA GLY A 300 25.19 -19.46 23.08
C GLY A 300 25.23 -20.40 21.88
N MET A 301 24.37 -20.20 20.87
CA MET A 301 24.24 -21.11 19.71
C MET A 301 25.12 -20.72 18.53
N ASP A 302 25.16 -19.43 18.19
CA ASP A 302 25.92 -18.92 17.04
C ASP A 302 26.50 -17.53 17.37
N PRO A 303 27.60 -17.49 18.14
CA PRO A 303 28.24 -16.23 18.50
C PRO A 303 28.83 -15.51 17.28
N GLU A 304 29.27 -16.23 16.26
CA GLU A 304 29.95 -15.66 15.09
C GLU A 304 29.01 -14.77 14.27
N ARG A 305 27.77 -15.21 14.04
CA ARG A 305 26.76 -14.40 13.33
C ARG A 305 26.03 -13.43 14.25
N SER A 306 25.73 -13.84 15.47
CA SER A 306 24.90 -13.03 16.37
C SER A 306 25.67 -11.82 16.91
N ALA A 307 26.94 -11.96 17.29
CA ALA A 307 27.72 -10.87 17.86
C ALA A 307 27.79 -9.60 17.00
N PRO A 308 28.15 -9.67 15.70
CA PRO A 308 28.21 -8.49 14.85
C PRO A 308 26.82 -7.86 14.59
N LEU A 309 25.77 -8.67 14.47
CA LEU A 309 24.40 -8.16 14.28
C LEU A 309 23.92 -7.32 15.46
N TYR A 310 24.12 -7.82 16.68
CA TYR A 310 23.79 -7.07 17.90
C TYR A 310 24.58 -5.77 18.03
N ALA A 311 25.86 -5.79 17.66
CA ALA A 311 26.69 -4.59 17.68
C ALA A 311 26.16 -3.52 16.73
N LYS A 312 25.83 -3.91 15.48
CA LYS A 312 25.23 -3.02 14.48
C LYS A 312 23.89 -2.46 14.93
N LEU A 313 22.99 -3.31 15.42
CA LEU A 313 21.67 -2.92 15.95
C LEU A 313 21.75 -1.92 17.11
N LYS A 314 22.77 -2.04 17.96
CA LYS A 314 22.97 -1.13 19.09
C LYS A 314 23.63 0.19 18.67
N SER A 315 24.47 0.18 17.64
CA SER A 315 25.14 1.40 17.14
C SER A 315 24.25 2.24 16.22
N THR A 316 23.30 1.61 15.53
CA THR A 316 22.37 2.30 14.63
C THR A 316 21.19 2.85 15.42
N ASP A 317 21.06 4.18 15.46
CA ASP A 317 19.90 4.83 16.06
C ASP A 317 18.72 4.81 15.08
N ALA A 318 17.61 4.19 15.48
CA ALA A 318 16.42 4.07 14.69
C ALA A 318 15.79 5.42 14.30
N LYS A 319 16.05 6.48 15.08
CA LYS A 319 15.57 7.83 14.76
C LYS A 319 16.38 8.52 13.66
N VAL A 320 17.63 8.10 13.47
CA VAL A 320 18.55 8.71 12.52
C VAL A 320 18.50 7.99 11.17
N ASP A 321 18.40 6.66 11.19
CA ASP A 321 18.40 5.82 9.98
C ASP A 321 17.39 4.66 10.11
N PRO A 322 16.09 4.93 9.93
CA PRO A 322 15.03 3.95 10.15
C PRO A 322 15.05 2.82 9.11
N GLU A 323 15.49 3.08 7.88
CA GLU A 323 15.51 2.06 6.82
C GLU A 323 16.59 1.00 7.10
N ASN A 324 17.81 1.44 7.42
CA ASN A 324 18.90 0.54 7.76
C ASN A 324 18.63 -0.21 9.07
N TRP A 325 18.04 0.46 10.07
CA TRP A 325 17.63 -0.20 11.31
C TRP A 325 16.59 -1.30 11.06
N THR A 326 15.60 -1.03 10.20
CA THR A 326 14.60 -2.04 9.81
C THR A 326 15.23 -3.20 9.05
N ALA A 327 16.19 -2.94 8.16
CA ALA A 327 16.92 -3.98 7.44
C ALA A 327 17.71 -4.90 8.40
N LEU A 328 18.40 -4.32 9.38
CA LEU A 328 19.12 -5.07 10.42
C LEU A 328 18.19 -5.91 11.29
N LEU A 329 16.98 -5.43 11.59
CA LEU A 329 15.97 -6.22 12.32
C LEU A 329 15.45 -7.40 11.51
N ASN A 330 15.25 -7.23 10.20
CA ASN A 330 14.85 -8.33 9.33
C ASN A 330 15.97 -9.39 9.23
N GLU A 331 17.23 -8.96 9.16
CA GLU A 331 18.39 -9.87 9.20
C GLU A 331 18.49 -10.60 10.55
N PHE A 332 18.22 -9.90 11.66
CA PHE A 332 18.12 -10.49 12.99
C PHE A 332 17.01 -11.55 13.06
N ARG A 333 15.80 -11.22 12.60
CA ARG A 333 14.65 -12.15 12.53
C ARG A 333 14.99 -13.39 11.73
N PHE A 334 15.54 -13.22 10.52
CA PHE A 334 15.96 -14.33 9.67
C PHE A 334 17.00 -15.23 10.34
N THR A 335 17.95 -14.65 11.09
CA THR A 335 18.96 -15.41 11.85
C THR A 335 18.31 -16.26 12.93
N VAL A 336 17.35 -15.73 13.68
CA VAL A 336 16.59 -16.48 14.70
C VAL A 336 15.82 -17.63 14.06
N GLU A 337 15.11 -17.38 12.97
CA GLU A 337 14.33 -18.41 12.26
C GLU A 337 15.23 -19.52 11.70
N THR A 338 16.41 -19.15 11.19
CA THR A 338 17.41 -20.13 10.72
C THR A 338 17.95 -20.99 11.85
N LEU A 339 18.25 -20.38 13.01
CA LEU A 339 18.67 -21.12 14.21
C LEU A 339 17.57 -22.05 14.71
N PHE A 340 16.32 -21.58 14.69
CA PHE A 340 15.16 -22.38 15.08
C PHE A 340 14.97 -23.59 14.18
N ALA A 341 15.02 -23.39 12.85
CA ALA A 341 14.94 -24.49 11.88
C ALA A 341 16.09 -25.50 12.02
N ARG A 342 17.30 -25.04 12.34
CA ARG A 342 18.47 -25.91 12.57
C ARG A 342 18.31 -26.80 13.81
N ILE A 343 17.54 -26.36 14.81
CA ILE A 343 17.30 -27.07 16.06
C ILE A 343 16.15 -28.09 15.93
N ASP A 344 15.20 -27.83 15.03
CA ASP A 344 14.05 -28.72 14.80
C ASP A 344 14.39 -29.96 13.94
N HIS A 345 15.57 -29.96 13.29
CA HIS A 345 16.15 -31.10 12.56
C HIS A 345 17.22 -31.80 13.37
#